data_AF-A0A428YRD6-F1
#
_entry.id   AF-A0A428YRD6-F1
#
_cell.length_a   1.000
_cell.length_b   1.000
_cell.length_c   1.000
_cell.angle_alpha   90.00
_cell.angle_beta   90.00
_cell.angle_gamma   90.00
#
_symmetry.space_group_name_H-M   'P 1'
#
loop_
_entity.id
_entity.type
_entity.pdbx_description
1 polymer ?
#
loop_
_entity_poly.entity_id
_entity_poly.type
_entity_poly.pdbx_seq_one_letter_code
_entity_poly.pdbx_strand_id
1 'polypeptide(L)'
;MPELLRGLGASAGTAVGPAYRLADPPRLPAPRTVTDPVAETRRAFAAVDAVCDEIGRRAAAAADPTSAEILRVQAALAGDRTLREGIAAAVRVGHEAPHAVATVLADHRAVLLAAGGSLAARAADLDDLRDRVVAHCLGLPMPTLPDPGCPYVLVAVDLAPADAALLDPKRVLAVVTSAGSFVSHTAILARARGLPTVVACGRALEIGDGTVVTVDGTAGRVSVGASGDVPAASVSPAAPAGELRGSTADGHRVALLANIGSAAELSGVAVEGVGLFRTELLFQHHLDPPTMAEQVEAYAEVFAVVGTRQVVVRTLDAGSDKPLPFLHELDEPNPALGIRGLRVARRRVDILKTQIAAIAAAARGSAARVAVMAPMVTTVAEAAQFTALCRDAGLSTVGVMIEVPAAAVRAAEILQAVDFLSVGTNDLSQYAFAADRRSGELADLLDPWQPALLSLIALCAAAGEALGRPVGVCGEAAADPAFAVVLTGLGVTSLSMSPAAVPAVRAALAAHTVDECRAAAQQALAAGDPVTARAAVTRV
;
A
#
# COMPACT_ATOMS: atom_id res chain seq x y z
N MET A 1 -27.11 18.13 1.85
CA MET A 1 -25.85 18.01 1.10
C MET A 1 -25.24 16.66 1.45
N PRO A 2 -24.61 15.93 0.52
CA PRO A 2 -23.94 14.68 0.85
C PRO A 2 -22.86 14.96 1.89
N GLU A 3 -22.82 14.14 2.94
CA GLU A 3 -21.82 14.26 3.99
C GLU A 3 -20.52 13.61 3.51
N LEU A 4 -19.41 14.34 3.57
CA LEU A 4 -18.10 13.87 3.12
C LEU A 4 -17.24 13.47 4.32
N LEU A 5 -16.94 12.18 4.41
CA LEU A 5 -15.98 11.63 5.37
C LEU A 5 -14.61 11.48 4.70
N ARG A 6 -13.55 11.66 5.48
CA ARG A 6 -12.15 11.62 5.01
C ARG A 6 -11.36 10.60 5.81
N GLY A 7 -10.55 9.84 5.10
CA GLY A 7 -9.53 8.94 5.62
C GLY A 7 -8.35 8.90 4.64
N LEU A 8 -7.68 7.76 4.59
CA LEU A 8 -6.50 7.51 3.78
C LEU A 8 -6.83 6.52 2.66
N GLY A 9 -6.59 6.92 1.41
CA GLY A 9 -6.81 6.06 0.26
C GLY A 9 -5.76 4.94 0.19
N ALA A 10 -6.08 3.74 0.67
CA ALA A 10 -5.14 2.63 0.74
C ALA A 10 -5.09 1.77 -0.54
N SER A 11 -6.13 1.82 -1.35
CA SER A 11 -6.22 1.10 -2.63
C SER A 11 -7.10 1.88 -3.59
N ALA A 12 -6.54 2.18 -4.77
CA ALA A 12 -7.15 3.05 -5.76
C ALA A 12 -8.46 2.48 -6.34
N GLY A 13 -9.26 3.38 -6.90
CA GLY A 13 -10.51 3.09 -7.58
C GLY A 13 -11.72 3.69 -6.88
N THR A 14 -12.88 3.57 -7.51
CA THR A 14 -14.13 4.15 -7.03
C THR A 14 -15.24 3.13 -7.06
N ALA A 15 -16.02 3.04 -5.98
CA ALA A 15 -17.18 2.17 -5.90
C ALA A 15 -18.38 2.89 -5.29
N VAL A 16 -19.57 2.48 -5.68
CA VAL A 16 -20.84 2.98 -5.13
C VAL A 16 -21.68 1.78 -4.71
N GLY A 17 -22.21 1.79 -3.50
CA GLY A 17 -23.07 0.73 -3.02
C GLY A 17 -23.61 1.00 -1.61
N PRO A 18 -24.57 0.17 -1.15
CA PRO A 18 -25.03 0.22 0.22
C PRO A 18 -23.88 -0.18 1.17
N ALA A 19 -23.67 0.58 2.23
CA ALA A 19 -22.71 0.28 3.28
C ALA A 19 -23.28 -0.74 4.26
N TYR A 20 -22.49 -1.73 4.65
CA TYR A 20 -22.82 -2.65 5.74
C TYR A 20 -21.64 -2.82 6.67
N ARG A 21 -21.93 -2.77 7.97
CA ARG A 21 -20.92 -2.86 9.01
C ARG A 21 -20.53 -4.31 9.30
N LEU A 22 -19.24 -4.53 9.52
CA LEU A 22 -18.75 -5.72 10.20
C LEU A 22 -19.35 -5.76 11.61
N ALA A 23 -19.80 -6.94 12.04
CA ALA A 23 -20.39 -7.10 13.36
C ALA A 23 -19.42 -6.67 14.47
N ASP A 24 -19.93 -5.93 15.45
CA ASP A 24 -19.14 -5.48 16.58
C ASP A 24 -18.63 -6.70 17.41
N PRO A 25 -17.44 -6.60 18.03
CA PRO A 25 -16.94 -7.60 18.96
C PRO A 25 -17.96 -7.93 20.07
N PRO A 26 -18.02 -9.20 20.53
CA PRO A 26 -18.94 -9.58 21.59
C PRO A 26 -18.60 -8.84 22.89
N ARG A 27 -19.62 -8.26 23.54
CA ARG A 27 -19.46 -7.67 24.86
C ARG A 27 -19.49 -8.77 25.91
N LEU A 28 -18.48 -8.81 26.77
CA LEU A 28 -18.48 -9.72 27.92
C LEU A 28 -19.62 -9.35 28.89
N PRO A 29 -20.46 -10.31 29.30
CA PRO A 29 -21.45 -10.08 30.35
C PRO A 29 -20.76 -9.88 31.71
N ALA A 30 -21.51 -9.51 32.75
CA ALA A 30 -20.98 -9.48 34.10
C ALA A 30 -20.45 -10.88 34.52
N PRO A 31 -19.29 -10.98 35.19
CA PRO A 31 -18.73 -12.26 35.58
C PRO A 31 -19.69 -13.05 36.46
N ARG A 32 -19.95 -14.31 36.11
CA ARG A 32 -20.66 -15.25 36.99
C ARG A 32 -19.69 -16.07 37.84
N THR A 33 -20.15 -16.46 39.02
CA THR A 33 -19.42 -17.41 39.87
C THR A 33 -19.34 -18.78 39.20
N VAL A 34 -18.13 -19.32 39.13
CA VAL A 34 -17.89 -20.67 38.61
C VAL A 34 -18.26 -21.70 39.67
N THR A 35 -19.27 -22.53 39.38
CA THR A 35 -19.72 -23.61 40.25
C THR A 35 -19.08 -24.96 39.90
N ASP A 36 -18.69 -25.16 38.63
CA ASP A 36 -17.97 -26.35 38.15
C ASP A 36 -16.80 -25.91 37.23
N PRO A 37 -15.58 -25.81 37.77
CA PRO A 37 -14.39 -25.44 37.00
C PRO A 37 -14.05 -26.43 35.87
N VAL A 38 -14.41 -27.71 36.02
CA VAL A 38 -14.11 -28.73 35.01
C VAL A 38 -15.03 -28.56 33.80
N ALA A 39 -16.33 -28.32 34.04
CA ALA A 39 -17.27 -28.02 32.98
C ALA A 39 -16.92 -26.71 32.26
N GLU A 40 -16.55 -25.65 32.98
CA GLU A 40 -16.13 -24.38 32.37
C GLU A 40 -14.84 -24.51 31.56
N THR A 41 -13.86 -25.28 32.03
CA THR A 41 -12.63 -25.55 31.26
C THR A 41 -12.97 -26.28 29.96
N ARG A 42 -13.85 -27.29 30.01
CA ARG A 42 -14.30 -28.03 28.82
C ARG A 42 -15.03 -27.12 27.84
N ARG A 43 -15.87 -26.21 28.32
CA ARG A 43 -16.58 -25.23 27.50
C ARG A 43 -15.60 -24.28 26.80
N ALA A 44 -14.61 -23.76 27.53
CA ALA A 44 -13.59 -22.90 26.94
C ALA A 44 -12.78 -23.62 25.86
N PHE A 45 -12.36 -24.86 26.12
CA PHE A 45 -11.61 -25.66 25.15
C PHE A 45 -12.43 -26.02 23.92
N ALA A 46 -13.70 -26.38 24.09
CA ALA A 46 -14.59 -26.63 22.97
C ALA A 46 -14.76 -25.38 22.07
N ALA A 47 -14.82 -24.19 22.68
CA ALA A 47 -14.88 -22.94 21.93
C ALA A 47 -13.58 -22.64 21.18
N VAL A 48 -12.42 -22.88 21.80
CA VAL A 48 -11.11 -22.77 21.14
C VAL A 48 -11.02 -23.75 19.97
N ASP A 49 -11.37 -25.02 20.17
CA ASP A 49 -11.34 -26.05 19.14
C ASP A 49 -12.23 -25.67 17.95
N ALA A 50 -13.46 -25.22 18.20
CA ALA A 50 -14.38 -24.79 17.16
C ALA A 50 -13.83 -23.60 16.33
N VAL A 51 -13.18 -22.63 16.97
CA VAL A 51 -12.55 -21.50 16.28
C VAL A 51 -11.31 -21.94 15.50
N CYS A 52 -10.46 -22.80 16.07
CA CYS A 52 -9.33 -23.40 15.37
C CYS A 52 -9.77 -24.14 14.09
N ASP A 53 -10.81 -24.97 14.20
CA ASP A 53 -11.35 -25.74 13.08
C ASP A 53 -11.95 -24.83 12.01
N GLU A 54 -12.65 -23.76 12.40
CA GLU A 54 -13.18 -22.76 11.47
C GLU A 54 -12.06 -22.02 10.73
N ILE A 55 -11.04 -21.51 11.45
CA ILE A 55 -9.88 -20.85 10.83
C ILE A 55 -9.12 -21.82 9.93
N GLY A 56 -8.96 -23.08 10.35
CA GLY A 56 -8.33 -24.13 9.55
C GLY A 56 -9.09 -24.44 8.25
N ARG A 57 -10.43 -24.53 8.32
CA ARG A 57 -11.27 -24.67 7.12
C ARG A 57 -11.13 -23.47 6.18
N ARG A 58 -11.07 -22.25 6.72
CA ARG A 58 -10.83 -21.04 5.91
C ARG A 58 -9.45 -21.03 5.27
N ALA A 59 -8.41 -21.44 6.00
CA ALA A 59 -7.06 -21.56 5.46
C ALA A 59 -6.99 -22.55 4.29
N ALA A 60 -7.75 -23.65 4.37
CA ALA A 60 -7.84 -24.63 3.29
C ALA A 60 -8.63 -24.14 2.07
N ALA A 61 -9.61 -23.26 2.27
CA ALA A 61 -10.45 -22.68 1.22
C ALA A 61 -9.90 -21.37 0.63
N ALA A 62 -8.81 -20.82 1.19
CA ALA A 62 -8.23 -19.57 0.75
C ALA A 62 -7.72 -19.67 -0.69
N ALA A 63 -8.07 -18.67 -1.51
CA ALA A 63 -7.70 -18.63 -2.93
C ALA A 63 -6.22 -18.30 -3.17
N ASP A 64 -5.58 -17.60 -2.24
CA ASP A 64 -4.18 -17.19 -2.33
C ASP A 64 -3.29 -17.88 -1.27
N PRO A 65 -2.07 -18.33 -1.63
CA PRO A 65 -1.18 -19.07 -0.72
C PRO A 65 -0.79 -18.27 0.53
N THR A 66 -0.60 -16.95 0.40
CA THR A 66 -0.20 -16.07 1.50
C THR A 66 -1.27 -15.98 2.58
N SER A 67 -2.54 -15.76 2.20
CA SER A 67 -3.66 -15.75 3.15
C SER A 67 -3.84 -17.12 3.79
N ALA A 68 -3.64 -18.20 3.04
CA ALA A 68 -3.69 -19.55 3.59
C ALA A 68 -2.62 -19.77 4.68
N GLU A 69 -1.39 -19.27 4.48
CA GLU A 69 -0.31 -19.34 5.46
C GLU A 69 -0.61 -18.51 6.72
N ILE A 70 -1.06 -17.26 6.55
CA ILE A 70 -1.44 -16.39 7.68
C ILE A 70 -2.51 -17.07 8.55
N LEU A 71 -3.55 -17.64 7.93
CA LEU A 71 -4.61 -18.33 8.65
C LEU A 71 -4.13 -19.60 9.34
N ARG A 72 -3.20 -20.36 8.74
CA ARG A 72 -2.60 -21.53 9.39
C ARG A 72 -1.81 -21.13 10.63
N VAL A 73 -1.05 -20.03 10.56
CA VAL A 73 -0.33 -19.49 11.71
C VAL A 73 -1.30 -19.05 12.81
N GLN A 74 -2.41 -18.41 12.46
CA GLN A 74 -3.44 -18.00 13.41
C GLN A 74 -4.11 -19.21 14.08
N ALA A 75 -4.44 -20.26 13.31
CA ALA A 75 -4.97 -21.51 13.86
C ALA A 75 -3.97 -22.22 14.79
N ALA A 76 -2.69 -22.23 14.44
CA ALA A 76 -1.64 -22.80 15.29
C ALA A 76 -1.51 -22.03 16.62
N LEU A 77 -1.61 -20.70 16.58
CA LEU A 77 -1.59 -19.85 17.78
C LEU A 77 -2.80 -20.11 18.69
N ALA A 78 -3.98 -20.27 18.10
CA ALA A 78 -5.20 -20.62 18.81
C ALA A 78 -5.13 -22.02 19.46
N GLY A 79 -4.45 -22.95 18.78
CA GLY A 79 -4.22 -24.31 19.26
C GLY A 79 -3.09 -24.45 20.30
N ASP A 80 -2.38 -23.36 20.63
CA ASP A 80 -1.17 -23.41 21.47
C ASP A 80 -1.45 -23.97 22.87
N ARG A 81 -0.54 -24.84 23.33
CA ARG A 81 -0.66 -25.53 24.62
C ARG A 81 -0.59 -24.54 25.79
N THR A 82 0.26 -23.53 25.72
CA THR A 82 0.43 -22.50 26.75
C THR A 82 -0.85 -21.71 26.93
N LEU A 83 -1.54 -21.39 25.83
CA LEU A 83 -2.83 -20.69 25.86
C LEU A 83 -3.87 -21.54 26.61
N ARG A 84 -3.96 -22.84 26.31
CA ARG A 84 -4.89 -23.75 27.00
C ARG A 84 -4.59 -23.90 28.48
N GLU A 85 -3.32 -24.03 28.85
CA GLU A 85 -2.89 -24.13 30.24
C GLU A 85 -3.22 -22.85 31.02
N GLY A 86 -3.03 -21.68 30.41
CA GLY A 86 -3.43 -20.39 30.95
C GLY A 86 -4.94 -20.26 31.16
N ILE A 87 -5.75 -20.65 30.16
CA ILE A 87 -7.22 -20.64 30.26
C ILE A 87 -7.68 -21.55 31.42
N ALA A 88 -7.15 -22.77 31.51
CA ALA A 88 -7.48 -23.69 32.61
C ALA A 88 -7.03 -23.16 33.99
N ALA A 89 -5.95 -22.38 34.05
CA ALA A 89 -5.53 -21.69 35.27
C ALA A 89 -6.51 -20.58 35.67
N ALA A 90 -6.90 -19.72 34.73
CA ALA A 90 -7.85 -18.64 34.97
C ALA A 90 -9.22 -19.18 35.43
N VAL A 91 -9.69 -20.29 34.84
CA VAL A 91 -10.93 -20.95 35.28
C VAL A 91 -10.84 -21.48 36.71
N ARG A 92 -9.70 -22.07 37.10
CA ARG A 92 -9.48 -22.56 38.47
C ARG A 92 -9.50 -21.44 39.52
N VAL A 93 -9.13 -20.22 39.14
CA VAL A 93 -9.14 -19.05 40.03
C VAL A 93 -10.53 -18.37 40.06
N GLY A 94 -11.50 -18.89 39.30
CA GLY A 94 -12.92 -18.49 39.39
C GLY A 94 -13.41 -17.67 38.20
N HIS A 95 -12.63 -17.52 37.13
CA HIS A 95 -13.13 -16.92 35.89
C HIS A 95 -13.97 -17.91 35.09
N GLU A 96 -15.18 -17.52 34.70
CA GLU A 96 -15.94 -18.30 33.73
C GLU A 96 -15.26 -18.34 32.35
N ALA A 97 -15.58 -19.33 31.52
CA ALA A 97 -14.94 -19.59 30.22
C ALA A 97 -14.68 -18.34 29.34
N PRO A 98 -15.67 -17.48 29.02
CA PRO A 98 -15.43 -16.30 28.20
C PRO A 98 -14.50 -15.27 28.86
N HIS A 99 -14.56 -15.13 30.20
CA HIS A 99 -13.67 -14.24 30.94
C HIS A 99 -12.25 -14.80 31.04
N ALA A 100 -12.10 -16.11 31.26
CA ALA A 100 -10.82 -16.78 31.29
C ALA A 100 -10.06 -16.61 29.96
N VAL A 101 -10.75 -16.81 28.84
CA VAL A 101 -10.21 -16.59 27.49
C VAL A 101 -9.79 -15.12 27.30
N ALA A 102 -10.68 -14.18 27.65
CA ALA A 102 -10.42 -12.76 27.46
C ALA A 102 -9.22 -12.27 28.29
N THR A 103 -9.11 -12.71 29.55
CA THR A 103 -8.00 -12.35 30.43
C THR A 103 -6.68 -12.91 29.90
N VAL A 104 -6.63 -14.20 29.57
CA VAL A 104 -5.38 -14.84 29.12
C VAL A 104 -4.89 -14.25 27.80
N LEU A 105 -5.79 -13.99 26.84
CA LEU A 105 -5.41 -13.35 25.58
C LEU A 105 -5.01 -11.90 25.76
N ALA A 106 -5.62 -11.16 26.70
CA ALA A 106 -5.20 -9.80 27.03
C ALA A 106 -3.78 -9.76 27.60
N ASP A 107 -3.39 -10.73 28.44
CA ASP A 107 -2.04 -10.82 28.98
C ASP A 107 -1.00 -11.09 27.88
N HIS A 108 -1.28 -12.04 26.98
CA HIS A 108 -0.39 -12.33 25.85
C HIS A 108 -0.29 -11.14 24.89
N ARG A 109 -1.41 -10.44 24.67
CA ARG A 109 -1.45 -9.20 23.90
C ARG A 109 -0.55 -8.12 24.52
N ALA A 110 -0.59 -7.95 25.84
CA ALA A 110 0.27 -6.98 26.53
C ALA A 110 1.77 -7.32 26.34
N VAL A 111 2.13 -8.61 26.38
CA VAL A 111 3.51 -9.06 26.13
C VAL A 111 3.94 -8.75 24.69
N LEU A 112 3.09 -9.02 23.69
CA LEU A 112 3.39 -8.72 22.29
C LEU A 112 3.55 -7.21 22.04
N LEU A 113 2.69 -6.38 22.64
CA LEU A 113 2.81 -4.93 22.56
C LEU A 113 4.09 -4.42 23.21
N ALA A 114 4.47 -4.96 24.37
CA ALA A 114 5.70 -4.61 25.07
C ALA A 114 6.97 -5.02 24.29
N ALA A 115 6.90 -6.11 23.53
CA ALA A 115 7.99 -6.55 22.66
C ALA A 115 8.22 -5.64 21.45
N GLY A 116 7.21 -4.86 21.03
CA GLY A 116 7.34 -3.90 19.95
C GLY A 116 7.53 -4.53 18.56
N GLY A 117 7.84 -3.68 17.57
CA GLY A 117 8.17 -4.11 16.21
C GLY A 117 7.09 -4.97 15.53
N SER A 118 7.52 -6.00 14.80
CA SER A 118 6.63 -6.95 14.11
C SER A 118 5.79 -7.82 15.06
N LEU A 119 6.22 -8.00 16.31
CA LEU A 119 5.48 -8.75 17.32
C LEU A 119 4.26 -7.97 17.80
N ALA A 120 4.37 -6.66 17.99
CA ALA A 120 3.25 -5.80 18.35
C ALA A 120 2.14 -5.81 17.30
N ALA A 121 2.48 -5.94 16.01
CA ALA A 121 1.49 -6.05 14.93
C ALA A 121 0.61 -7.31 15.05
N ARG A 122 1.08 -8.37 15.72
CA ARG A 122 0.33 -9.61 15.96
C ARG A 122 -0.66 -9.51 17.14
N ALA A 123 -0.67 -8.38 17.87
CA ALA A 123 -1.66 -8.13 18.92
C ALA A 123 -3.10 -8.17 18.39
N ALA A 124 -3.32 -7.68 17.16
CA ALA A 124 -4.61 -7.71 16.50
C ALA A 124 -5.10 -9.14 16.21
N ASP A 125 -4.18 -10.08 15.92
CA ASP A 125 -4.52 -11.50 15.69
C ASP A 125 -5.06 -12.15 16.97
N LEU A 126 -4.53 -11.75 18.14
CA LEU A 126 -5.03 -12.19 19.45
C LEU A 126 -6.38 -11.56 19.81
N ASP A 127 -6.61 -10.30 19.43
CA ASP A 127 -7.91 -9.64 19.61
C ASP A 127 -9.01 -10.35 18.79
N ASP A 128 -8.75 -10.66 17.50
CA ASP A 128 -9.68 -11.43 16.66
C ASP A 128 -9.94 -12.82 17.23
N LEU A 129 -8.88 -13.53 17.65
CA LEU A 129 -9.02 -14.84 18.27
C LEU A 129 -9.87 -14.77 19.54
N ARG A 130 -9.62 -13.79 20.41
CA ARG A 130 -10.41 -13.55 21.62
C ARG A 130 -11.88 -13.39 21.27
N ASP A 131 -12.18 -12.50 20.34
CA ASP A 131 -13.55 -12.12 20.02
C ASP A 131 -14.32 -13.29 19.43
N ARG A 132 -13.70 -14.12 18.57
CA ARG A 132 -14.32 -15.34 18.05
C ARG A 132 -14.57 -16.39 19.12
N VAL A 133 -13.60 -16.65 19.99
CA VAL A 133 -13.74 -17.65 21.06
C VAL A 133 -14.76 -17.20 22.11
N VAL A 134 -14.77 -15.92 22.47
CA VAL A 134 -15.76 -15.34 23.38
C VAL A 134 -17.16 -15.42 22.78
N ALA A 135 -17.34 -15.07 21.50
CA ALA A 135 -18.62 -15.20 20.81
C ALA A 135 -19.13 -16.65 20.86
N HIS A 136 -18.25 -17.62 20.54
CA HIS A 136 -18.60 -19.04 20.60
C HIS A 136 -18.96 -19.49 22.03
N CYS A 137 -18.17 -19.09 23.03
CA CYS A 137 -18.47 -19.35 24.44
C CYS A 137 -19.86 -18.84 24.83
N LEU A 138 -20.26 -17.65 24.35
CA LEU A 138 -21.52 -17.00 24.66
C LEU A 138 -22.69 -17.45 23.78
N GLY A 139 -22.45 -18.27 22.74
CA GLY A 139 -23.47 -18.63 21.75
C GLY A 139 -23.91 -17.45 20.89
N LEU A 140 -23.06 -16.43 20.75
CA LEU A 140 -23.31 -15.26 19.92
C LEU A 140 -22.84 -15.53 18.47
N PRO A 141 -23.42 -14.85 17.47
CA PRO A 141 -22.87 -14.87 16.12
C PRO A 141 -21.39 -14.47 16.13
N MET A 142 -20.56 -15.22 15.42
CA MET A 142 -19.15 -14.86 15.27
C MET A 142 -19.03 -13.56 14.46
N PRO A 143 -18.01 -12.73 14.71
CA PRO A 143 -17.66 -11.64 13.80
C PRO A 143 -17.33 -12.23 12.43
N THR A 144 -18.18 -11.97 11.44
CA THR A 144 -18.01 -12.40 10.06
C THR A 144 -18.42 -11.29 9.12
N LEU A 145 -17.92 -11.34 7.88
CA LEU A 145 -18.38 -10.45 6.82
C LEU A 145 -19.92 -10.52 6.68
N PRO A 146 -20.60 -9.38 6.51
CA PRO A 146 -22.05 -9.38 6.33
C PRO A 146 -22.46 -10.03 5.00
N ASP A 147 -23.66 -10.61 4.99
CA ASP A 147 -24.31 -11.15 3.80
C ASP A 147 -25.69 -10.51 3.58
N PRO A 148 -25.74 -9.29 3.04
CA PRO A 148 -27.00 -8.60 2.79
C PRO A 148 -27.75 -9.13 1.54
N GLY A 149 -27.21 -10.15 0.86
CA GLY A 149 -27.78 -10.68 -0.39
C GLY A 149 -27.58 -9.78 -1.62
N CYS A 150 -26.80 -8.71 -1.52
CA CYS A 150 -26.44 -7.82 -2.61
C CYS A 150 -24.97 -7.37 -2.52
N PRO A 151 -24.36 -6.87 -3.62
CA PRO A 151 -23.04 -6.26 -3.55
C PRO A 151 -23.04 -5.00 -2.66
N TYR A 152 -22.00 -4.81 -1.85
CA TYR A 152 -21.99 -3.81 -0.79
C TYR A 152 -20.61 -3.20 -0.52
N VAL A 153 -20.59 -2.04 0.16
CA VAL A 153 -19.38 -1.43 0.72
C VAL A 153 -19.22 -1.91 2.16
N LEU A 154 -18.08 -2.52 2.48
CA LEU A 154 -17.79 -3.01 3.83
C LEU A 154 -17.30 -1.85 4.70
N VAL A 155 -17.92 -1.66 5.86
CA VAL A 155 -17.50 -0.70 6.89
C VAL A 155 -17.02 -1.44 8.13
N ALA A 156 -15.84 -1.14 8.65
CA ALA A 156 -15.32 -1.80 9.86
C ALA A 156 -14.48 -0.86 10.72
N VAL A 157 -14.14 -1.29 11.95
CA VAL A 157 -13.09 -0.62 12.74
C VAL A 157 -11.74 -0.86 12.07
N ASP A 158 -11.44 -2.13 11.84
CA ASP A 158 -10.33 -2.68 11.09
C ASP A 158 -10.77 -4.08 10.60
N LEU A 159 -10.02 -4.73 9.70
CA LEU A 159 -10.29 -6.14 9.36
C LEU A 159 -9.20 -7.05 9.90
N ALA A 160 -9.61 -8.09 10.61
CA ALA A 160 -8.74 -9.21 10.90
C ALA A 160 -8.29 -9.90 9.60
N PRO A 161 -7.07 -10.47 9.55
CA PRO A 161 -6.60 -11.19 8.36
C PRO A 161 -7.56 -12.27 7.87
N ALA A 162 -8.23 -12.97 8.80
CA ALA A 162 -9.22 -14.00 8.50
C ALA A 162 -10.45 -13.48 7.75
N ASP A 163 -10.89 -12.25 8.01
CA ASP A 163 -12.00 -11.64 7.30
C ASP A 163 -11.53 -10.99 6.00
N ALA A 164 -10.35 -10.37 6.00
CA ALA A 164 -9.76 -9.78 4.81
C ALA A 164 -9.47 -10.82 3.70
N ALA A 165 -9.13 -12.06 4.07
CA ALA A 165 -8.96 -13.18 3.14
C ALA A 165 -10.28 -13.60 2.45
N LEU A 166 -11.43 -13.32 3.07
CA LEU A 166 -12.75 -13.66 2.55
C LEU A 166 -13.35 -12.57 1.65
N LEU A 167 -12.65 -11.46 1.45
CA LEU A 167 -13.10 -10.41 0.55
C LEU A 167 -13.26 -11.00 -0.86
N ASP A 168 -14.49 -10.97 -1.36
CA ASP A 168 -14.84 -11.36 -2.72
C ASP A 168 -15.21 -10.11 -3.50
N PRO A 169 -14.43 -9.70 -4.52
CA PRO A 169 -14.74 -8.52 -5.34
C PRO A 169 -16.09 -8.55 -6.07
N LYS A 170 -16.75 -9.72 -6.15
CA LYS A 170 -18.12 -9.80 -6.69
C LYS A 170 -19.18 -9.36 -5.68
N ARG A 171 -18.86 -9.38 -4.38
CA ARG A 171 -19.78 -9.07 -3.28
C ARG A 171 -19.37 -7.80 -2.54
N VAL A 172 -18.09 -7.64 -2.24
CA VAL A 172 -17.55 -6.45 -1.60
C VAL A 172 -17.05 -5.50 -2.68
N LEU A 173 -17.68 -4.33 -2.78
CA LEU A 173 -17.39 -3.31 -3.79
C LEU A 173 -16.25 -2.37 -3.36
N ALA A 174 -16.13 -2.12 -2.06
CA ALA A 174 -15.06 -1.32 -1.45
C ALA A 174 -14.96 -1.61 0.05
N VAL A 175 -13.84 -1.22 0.66
CA VAL A 175 -13.59 -1.35 2.10
C VAL A 175 -13.35 0.03 2.71
N VAL A 176 -14.03 0.32 3.81
CA VAL A 176 -13.85 1.55 4.61
C VAL A 176 -13.59 1.15 6.06
N THR A 177 -12.43 1.51 6.61
CA THR A 177 -12.12 1.27 8.02
C THR A 177 -11.99 2.58 8.79
N SER A 178 -12.46 2.61 10.05
CA SER A 178 -12.33 3.79 10.90
C SER A 178 -10.95 3.93 11.54
N ALA A 179 -10.24 2.82 11.72
CA ALA A 179 -8.86 2.73 12.16
C ALA A 179 -7.99 2.01 11.10
N GLY A 180 -6.71 1.82 11.40
CA GLY A 180 -5.76 1.14 10.51
C GLY A 180 -4.82 2.09 9.77
N SER A 181 -3.90 1.52 9.00
CA SER A 181 -2.88 2.25 8.24
C SER A 181 -2.67 1.61 6.87
N PHE A 182 -1.89 2.26 5.99
CA PHE A 182 -1.58 1.74 4.66
C PHE A 182 -0.89 0.36 4.64
N VAL A 183 -0.28 -0.03 5.76
CA VAL A 183 0.42 -1.31 5.92
C VAL A 183 -0.40 -2.32 6.72
N SER A 184 -1.66 -2.01 7.06
CA SER A 184 -2.51 -3.01 7.71
C SER A 184 -2.78 -4.18 6.76
N HIS A 185 -3.00 -5.36 7.33
CA HIS A 185 -3.38 -6.54 6.55
C HIS A 185 -4.62 -6.26 5.69
N THR A 186 -5.57 -5.46 6.20
CA THR A 186 -6.73 -4.99 5.45
C THR A 186 -6.34 -4.23 4.19
N ALA A 187 -5.48 -3.21 4.31
CA ALA A 187 -5.04 -2.40 3.17
C ALA A 187 -4.29 -3.24 2.13
N ILE A 188 -3.41 -4.13 2.58
CA ILE A 188 -2.61 -4.99 1.70
C ILE A 188 -3.50 -5.99 0.94
N LEU A 189 -4.40 -6.69 1.65
CA LEU A 189 -5.25 -7.74 1.08
C LEU A 189 -6.37 -7.17 0.20
N ALA A 190 -6.97 -6.04 0.60
CA ALA A 190 -7.95 -5.36 -0.23
C ALA A 190 -7.32 -4.83 -1.52
N ARG A 191 -6.09 -4.30 -1.46
CA ARG A 191 -5.31 -3.90 -2.65
C ARG A 191 -4.98 -5.09 -3.55
N ALA A 192 -4.53 -6.21 -2.98
CA ALA A 192 -4.25 -7.42 -3.75
C ALA A 192 -5.49 -7.96 -4.51
N ARG A 193 -6.68 -7.66 -3.99
CA ARG A 193 -7.98 -7.99 -4.61
C ARG A 193 -8.56 -6.88 -5.49
N GLY A 194 -7.84 -5.77 -5.68
CA GLY A 194 -8.27 -4.65 -6.52
C GLY A 194 -9.47 -3.87 -5.96
N LEU A 195 -9.73 -3.96 -4.66
CA LEU A 195 -10.86 -3.28 -4.02
C LEU A 195 -10.49 -1.84 -3.66
N PRO A 196 -11.28 -0.83 -4.06
CA PRO A 196 -11.16 0.52 -3.54
C PRO A 196 -11.19 0.50 -2.01
N THR A 197 -10.19 1.11 -1.36
CA THR A 197 -10.05 1.02 0.10
C THR A 197 -9.72 2.38 0.71
N VAL A 198 -10.47 2.77 1.74
CA VAL A 198 -10.20 3.95 2.57
C VAL A 198 -10.00 3.49 4.01
N VAL A 199 -8.84 3.75 4.60
CA VAL A 199 -8.53 3.42 6.01
C VAL A 199 -8.47 4.67 6.87
N ALA A 200 -8.45 4.52 8.21
CA ALA A 200 -8.40 5.65 9.15
C ALA A 200 -9.50 6.71 8.93
N CYS A 201 -10.67 6.31 8.42
CA CYS A 201 -11.81 7.19 8.22
C CYS A 201 -12.60 7.26 9.54
N GLY A 202 -12.16 8.10 10.49
CA GLY A 202 -12.61 8.03 11.88
C GLY A 202 -14.12 8.01 12.12
N ARG A 203 -14.91 8.65 11.25
CA ARG A 203 -16.39 8.69 11.32
C ARG A 203 -17.10 7.60 10.51
N ALA A 204 -16.36 6.64 9.94
CA ALA A 204 -16.94 5.60 9.09
C ALA A 204 -18.01 4.76 9.80
N LEU A 205 -17.89 4.52 11.11
CA LEU A 205 -18.84 3.74 11.89
C LEU A 205 -20.19 4.45 12.12
N GLU A 206 -20.28 5.74 11.82
CA GLU A 206 -21.52 6.52 11.87
C GLU A 206 -22.42 6.23 10.64
N ILE A 207 -21.87 5.59 9.60
CA ILE A 207 -22.63 5.17 8.42
C ILE A 207 -23.57 4.03 8.83
N GLY A 208 -24.88 4.25 8.69
CA GLY A 208 -25.89 3.24 8.96
C GLY A 208 -25.95 2.16 7.87
N ASP A 209 -26.26 0.92 8.26
CA ASP A 209 -26.43 -0.20 7.33
C ASP A 209 -27.47 0.10 6.24
N GLY A 210 -27.17 -0.29 5.01
CA GLY A 210 -27.99 -0.03 3.83
C GLY A 210 -27.84 1.38 3.24
N THR A 211 -27.10 2.28 3.89
CA THR A 211 -26.88 3.65 3.39
C THR A 211 -26.01 3.62 2.14
N VAL A 212 -26.47 4.21 1.03
CA VAL A 212 -25.66 4.30 -0.18
C VAL A 212 -24.50 5.27 0.04
N VAL A 213 -23.29 4.79 -0.22
CA VAL A 213 -22.06 5.55 -0.13
C VAL A 213 -21.26 5.45 -1.43
N THR A 214 -20.54 6.52 -1.75
CA THR A 214 -19.48 6.52 -2.77
C THR A 214 -18.14 6.46 -2.05
N VAL A 215 -17.31 5.48 -2.39
CA VAL A 215 -15.94 5.35 -1.87
C VAL A 215 -14.96 5.65 -2.99
N ASP A 216 -14.10 6.63 -2.77
CA ASP A 216 -12.93 6.92 -3.60
C ASP A 216 -11.69 6.50 -2.82
N GLY A 217 -11.20 5.31 -3.14
CA GLY A 217 -10.02 4.71 -2.51
C GLY A 217 -8.71 5.34 -2.97
N THR A 218 -8.72 6.20 -3.99
CA THR A 218 -7.56 6.99 -4.41
C THR A 218 -7.46 8.27 -3.57
N ALA A 219 -8.55 9.02 -3.46
CA ALA A 219 -8.58 10.31 -2.75
C ALA A 219 -8.84 10.18 -1.24
N GLY A 220 -9.09 8.97 -0.73
CA GLY A 220 -9.38 8.73 0.68
C GLY A 220 -10.73 9.29 1.12
N ARG A 221 -11.75 9.26 0.25
CA ARG A 221 -13.05 9.93 0.48
C ARG A 221 -14.20 8.95 0.53
N VAL A 222 -15.15 9.22 1.42
CA VAL A 222 -16.43 8.51 1.50
C VAL A 222 -17.56 9.53 1.52
N SER A 223 -18.38 9.56 0.48
CA SER A 223 -19.54 10.44 0.37
C SER A 223 -20.80 9.68 0.76
N VAL A 224 -21.48 10.13 1.83
CA VAL A 224 -22.69 9.50 2.37
C VAL A 224 -23.94 10.15 1.76
N GLY A 225 -24.84 9.32 1.22
CA GLY A 225 -26.12 9.78 0.66
C GLY A 225 -26.03 10.43 -0.73
N ALA A 226 -24.90 10.30 -1.43
CA ALA A 226 -24.78 10.71 -2.83
C ALA A 226 -25.23 9.56 -3.75
N SER A 227 -26.31 9.77 -4.49
CA SER A 227 -26.81 8.84 -5.52
C SER A 227 -26.67 9.38 -6.95
N GLY A 228 -25.82 10.39 -7.17
CA GLY A 228 -25.67 11.08 -8.46
C GLY A 228 -24.32 10.83 -9.11
N ASP A 229 -24.35 10.49 -10.41
CA ASP A 229 -23.26 10.41 -11.40
C ASP A 229 -21.84 10.53 -10.83
N VAL A 230 -21.41 9.46 -10.19
CA VAL A 230 -19.99 9.13 -10.22
C VAL A 230 -19.85 8.40 -11.54
N PRO A 231 -19.10 8.92 -12.53
CA PRO A 231 -18.80 8.11 -13.69
C PRO A 231 -18.15 6.85 -13.14
N ALA A 232 -18.84 5.73 -13.27
CA ALA A 232 -18.18 4.45 -13.19
C ALA A 232 -16.98 4.64 -14.11
N ALA A 233 -15.77 4.56 -13.57
CA ALA A 233 -14.61 4.35 -14.41
C ALA A 233 -14.84 2.95 -15.01
N SER A 234 -15.71 2.89 -16.02
CA SER A 234 -15.82 1.74 -16.89
C SER A 234 -14.40 1.55 -17.35
N VAL A 235 -13.80 0.46 -16.90
CA VAL A 235 -12.57 -0.06 -17.48
C VAL A 235 -12.92 -0.32 -18.93
N SER A 236 -12.73 0.69 -19.76
CA SER A 236 -13.00 0.60 -21.18
C SER A 236 -12.05 -0.47 -21.69
N PRO A 237 -12.55 -1.47 -22.43
CA PRO A 237 -11.69 -2.51 -22.97
C PRO A 237 -10.65 -1.84 -23.87
N ALA A 238 -9.38 -2.16 -23.60
CA ALA A 238 -8.16 -1.81 -24.31
C ALA A 238 -8.33 -0.78 -25.45
N ALA A 239 -8.05 0.48 -25.17
CA ALA A 239 -7.83 1.47 -26.21
C ALA A 239 -6.68 1.00 -27.12
N PRO A 240 -6.78 1.13 -28.45
CA PRO A 240 -5.72 0.75 -29.38
C PRO A 240 -4.41 1.48 -29.06
N ALA A 241 -3.27 0.85 -29.36
CA ALA A 241 -1.92 1.29 -28.96
C ALA A 241 -1.56 2.77 -29.31
N GLY A 242 -2.23 3.36 -30.30
CA GLY A 242 -2.08 4.77 -30.67
C GLY A 242 -2.73 5.78 -29.70
N GLU A 243 -3.74 5.34 -28.94
CA GLU A 243 -4.50 6.14 -27.95
C GLU A 243 -3.92 6.03 -26.53
N LEU A 244 -2.80 5.31 -26.38
CA LEU A 244 -2.14 5.11 -25.09
C LEU A 244 -1.28 6.28 -24.63
N ARG A 245 -1.08 7.29 -25.49
CA ARG A 245 -0.19 8.42 -25.22
C ARG A 245 -0.85 9.44 -24.31
N GLY A 246 -0.18 9.81 -23.21
CA GLY A 246 -0.58 10.93 -22.39
C GLY A 246 -0.21 12.24 -23.05
N SER A 247 -1.19 13.13 -23.15
CA SER A 247 -0.98 14.49 -23.57
C SER A 247 -2.06 15.41 -23.02
N THR A 248 -1.72 16.69 -22.91
CA THR A 248 -2.68 17.77 -22.73
C THR A 248 -3.55 17.96 -23.98
N ALA A 249 -4.61 18.77 -23.87
CA ALA A 249 -5.52 19.12 -24.97
C ALA A 249 -4.81 19.76 -26.18
N ASP A 250 -3.74 20.51 -25.93
CA ASP A 250 -2.88 21.16 -26.93
C ASP A 250 -1.67 20.29 -27.37
N GLY A 251 -1.62 19.04 -26.92
CA GLY A 251 -0.65 18.04 -27.39
C GLY A 251 0.70 18.04 -26.66
N HIS A 252 0.86 18.78 -25.57
CA HIS A 252 2.04 18.67 -24.70
C HIS A 252 2.11 17.25 -24.11
N ARG A 253 3.24 16.58 -24.27
CA ARG A 253 3.37 15.15 -23.98
C ARG A 253 3.82 14.90 -22.55
N VAL A 254 3.09 14.01 -21.87
CA VAL A 254 3.43 13.50 -20.54
C VAL A 254 3.22 11.99 -20.57
N ALA A 255 4.29 11.22 -20.38
CA ALA A 255 4.17 9.75 -20.50
C ALA A 255 3.36 9.18 -19.33
N LEU A 256 2.33 8.37 -19.61
CA LEU A 256 1.55 7.65 -18.62
C LEU A 256 2.02 6.20 -18.52
N LEU A 257 2.64 5.88 -17.39
CA LEU A 257 3.35 4.63 -17.14
C LEU A 257 2.70 3.84 -16.00
N ALA A 258 2.98 2.54 -15.95
CA ALA A 258 2.53 1.67 -14.87
C ALA A 258 3.60 1.49 -13.76
N ASN A 259 3.12 1.43 -12.52
CA ASN A 259 3.82 0.85 -11.38
C ASN A 259 3.42 -0.62 -11.26
N ILE A 260 4.40 -1.52 -11.20
CA ILE A 260 4.17 -2.97 -11.09
C ILE A 260 5.13 -3.62 -10.10
N GLY A 261 4.74 -4.76 -9.53
CA GLY A 261 5.64 -5.70 -8.84
C GLY A 261 5.87 -7.01 -9.61
N SER A 262 5.07 -7.28 -10.65
CA SER A 262 5.11 -8.52 -11.42
C SER A 262 4.62 -8.33 -12.86
N ALA A 263 4.94 -9.28 -13.74
CA ALA A 263 4.50 -9.26 -15.13
C ALA A 263 2.98 -9.41 -15.29
N ALA A 264 2.34 -10.13 -14.36
CA ALA A 264 0.90 -10.38 -14.34
C ALA A 264 0.06 -9.08 -14.28
N GLU A 265 0.57 -8.03 -13.63
CA GLU A 265 -0.10 -6.74 -13.50
C GLU A 265 -0.19 -5.94 -14.81
N LEU A 266 0.51 -6.36 -15.87
CA LEU A 266 0.44 -5.73 -17.18
C LEU A 266 -0.59 -6.39 -18.12
N SER A 267 -1.16 -7.53 -17.73
CA SER A 267 -2.10 -8.27 -18.57
C SER A 267 -3.41 -7.50 -18.76
N GLY A 268 -3.77 -7.22 -20.02
CA GLY A 268 -5.01 -6.48 -20.36
C GLY A 268 -4.95 -4.98 -20.09
N VAL A 269 -3.78 -4.42 -19.78
CA VAL A 269 -3.60 -3.01 -19.41
C VAL A 269 -2.98 -2.20 -20.55
N ALA A 270 -3.63 -1.07 -20.84
CA ALA A 270 -3.25 -0.09 -21.84
C ALA A 270 -2.33 1.02 -21.25
N VAL A 271 -1.00 0.75 -21.16
CA VAL A 271 0.02 1.72 -20.70
C VAL A 271 1.18 1.94 -21.68
N GLU A 272 1.81 3.13 -21.64
CA GLU A 272 2.95 3.48 -22.53
C GLU A 272 4.24 2.75 -22.17
N GLY A 273 4.31 2.18 -20.96
CA GLY A 273 5.45 1.46 -20.42
C GLY A 273 5.34 1.31 -18.92
N VAL A 274 6.45 0.96 -18.29
CA VAL A 274 6.58 0.80 -16.83
C VAL A 274 7.54 1.86 -16.31
N GLY A 275 7.03 2.74 -15.43
CA GLY A 275 7.81 3.82 -14.82
C GLY A 275 8.35 3.45 -13.44
N LEU A 276 7.87 2.35 -12.87
CA LEU A 276 8.41 1.75 -11.67
C LEU A 276 8.11 0.24 -11.66
N PHE A 277 9.15 -0.57 -11.84
CA PHE A 277 9.13 -1.98 -11.48
C PHE A 277 9.77 -2.16 -10.11
N ARG A 278 8.92 -2.50 -9.13
CA ARG A 278 9.28 -2.79 -7.74
C ARG A 278 9.87 -4.19 -7.65
N THR A 279 11.13 -4.29 -7.28
CA THR A 279 11.83 -5.59 -7.23
C THR A 279 11.65 -6.29 -5.89
N GLU A 280 11.05 -5.68 -4.87
CA GLU A 280 11.00 -6.26 -3.53
C GLU A 280 10.29 -7.61 -3.48
N LEU A 281 9.27 -7.85 -4.31
CA LEU A 281 8.52 -9.11 -4.34
C LEU A 281 9.44 -10.31 -4.66
N LEU A 282 10.47 -10.10 -5.49
CA LEU A 282 11.47 -11.12 -5.84
C LEU A 282 12.39 -11.49 -4.67
N PHE A 283 12.54 -10.60 -3.70
CA PHE A 283 13.38 -10.80 -2.52
C PHE A 283 12.56 -11.27 -1.32
N GLN A 284 11.25 -10.98 -1.32
CA GLN A 284 10.32 -11.39 -0.28
C GLN A 284 10.19 -12.92 -0.27
N HIS A 285 10.05 -13.49 0.93
CA HIS A 285 9.93 -14.94 1.18
C HIS A 285 11.18 -15.79 0.95
N HIS A 286 12.32 -15.19 0.59
CA HIS A 286 13.59 -15.90 0.55
C HIS A 286 14.34 -15.81 1.90
N LEU A 287 14.92 -16.94 2.34
CA LEU A 287 15.82 -16.98 3.49
C LEU A 287 17.22 -16.44 3.14
N ASP A 288 17.65 -16.65 1.90
CA ASP A 288 18.91 -16.16 1.32
C ASP A 288 18.63 -15.21 0.14
N PRO A 289 19.54 -14.29 -0.24
CA PRO A 289 19.28 -13.41 -1.39
C PRO A 289 19.06 -14.25 -2.67
N PRO A 290 18.08 -13.89 -3.52
CA PRO A 290 17.81 -14.60 -4.76
C PRO A 290 19.05 -14.58 -5.66
N THR A 291 19.34 -15.73 -6.26
CA THR A 291 20.49 -15.94 -7.11
C THR A 291 20.41 -15.10 -8.38
N MET A 292 21.57 -14.90 -9.02
CA MET A 292 21.65 -14.23 -10.31
C MET A 292 20.68 -14.83 -11.35
N ALA A 293 20.57 -16.16 -11.40
CA ALA A 293 19.72 -16.85 -12.38
C ALA A 293 18.22 -16.57 -12.14
N GLU A 294 17.76 -16.69 -10.89
CA GLU A 294 16.38 -16.39 -10.50
C GLU A 294 16.02 -14.93 -10.82
N GLN A 295 16.95 -14.00 -10.55
CA GLN A 295 16.72 -12.60 -10.86
C GLN A 295 16.66 -12.33 -12.37
N VAL A 296 17.53 -12.96 -13.16
CA VAL A 296 17.49 -12.85 -14.64
C VAL A 296 16.16 -13.34 -15.19
N GLU A 297 15.68 -14.48 -14.71
CA GLU A 297 14.40 -15.06 -15.13
C GLU A 297 13.23 -14.12 -14.82
N ALA A 298 13.13 -13.64 -13.59
CA ALA A 298 12.07 -12.72 -13.16
C ALA A 298 12.07 -11.40 -13.95
N TYR A 299 13.25 -10.83 -14.21
CA TYR A 299 13.35 -9.59 -15.00
C TYR A 299 13.04 -9.83 -16.48
N ALA A 300 13.49 -10.95 -17.06
CA ALA A 300 13.22 -11.30 -18.44
C ALA A 300 11.73 -11.50 -18.71
N GLU A 301 10.98 -12.08 -17.77
CA GLU A 301 9.53 -12.23 -17.86
C GLU A 301 8.83 -10.87 -18.03
N VAL A 302 9.14 -9.92 -17.16
CA VAL A 302 8.58 -8.56 -17.24
C VAL A 302 8.99 -7.88 -18.55
N PHE A 303 10.26 -7.99 -18.94
CA PHE A 303 10.75 -7.33 -20.16
C PHE A 303 10.10 -7.91 -21.43
N ALA A 304 9.81 -9.20 -21.46
CA ALA A 304 9.10 -9.83 -22.57
C ALA A 304 7.68 -9.27 -22.72
N VAL A 305 6.95 -9.09 -21.61
CA VAL A 305 5.58 -8.52 -21.62
C VAL A 305 5.59 -7.03 -21.97
N VAL A 306 6.60 -6.28 -21.52
CA VAL A 306 6.74 -4.86 -21.86
C VAL A 306 7.02 -4.67 -23.37
N GLY A 307 7.73 -5.59 -24.00
CA GLY A 307 8.05 -5.52 -25.43
C GLY A 307 9.08 -4.44 -25.72
N THR A 308 8.82 -3.53 -26.67
CA THR A 308 9.76 -2.45 -27.05
C THR A 308 9.63 -1.17 -26.21
N ARG A 309 8.69 -1.15 -25.26
CA ARG A 309 8.39 -0.01 -24.39
C ARG A 309 9.45 0.15 -23.30
N GLN A 310 9.40 1.27 -22.59
CA GLN A 310 10.28 1.53 -21.46
C GLN A 310 9.89 0.69 -20.24
N VAL A 311 10.89 0.22 -19.50
CA VAL A 311 10.75 -0.34 -18.16
C VAL A 311 11.82 0.23 -17.25
N VAL A 312 11.40 0.91 -16.18
CA VAL A 312 12.30 1.44 -15.16
C VAL A 312 12.35 0.47 -13.98
N VAL A 313 13.46 -0.25 -13.85
CA VAL A 313 13.69 -1.18 -12.74
C VAL A 313 14.24 -0.42 -11.54
N ARG A 314 13.55 -0.48 -10.41
CA ARG A 314 14.08 0.02 -9.15
C ARG A 314 14.86 -1.10 -8.47
N THR A 315 16.14 -0.83 -8.16
CA THR A 315 16.92 -1.74 -7.31
C THR A 315 16.28 -1.88 -5.93
N LEU A 316 16.65 -2.94 -5.20
CA LEU A 316 15.99 -3.34 -3.96
C LEU A 316 15.84 -2.18 -2.97
N ASP A 317 14.59 -1.86 -2.62
CA ASP A 317 14.25 -0.98 -1.51
C ASP A 317 13.79 -1.81 -0.30
N ALA A 318 14.77 -2.36 0.41
CA ALA A 318 14.52 -3.04 1.67
C ALA A 318 14.19 -1.98 2.74
N GLY A 319 12.90 -1.72 2.94
CA GLY A 319 12.39 -0.88 4.00
C GLY A 319 12.17 -1.66 5.30
N SER A 320 12.03 -0.93 6.39
CA SER A 320 11.68 -1.45 7.72
C SER A 320 10.30 -2.07 7.85
N ASP A 321 9.51 -1.93 6.80
CA ASP A 321 8.20 -2.49 6.66
C ASP A 321 8.18 -3.88 6.01
N LYS A 322 9.35 -4.35 5.55
CA LYS A 322 9.51 -5.55 4.74
C LYS A 322 10.73 -6.34 5.23
N PRO A 323 10.60 -7.09 6.34
CA PRO A 323 11.72 -7.83 6.90
C PRO A 323 12.27 -8.81 5.87
N LEU A 324 13.55 -8.68 5.55
CA LEU A 324 14.30 -9.59 4.69
C LEU A 324 15.27 -10.41 5.56
N PRO A 325 15.03 -11.71 5.77
CA PRO A 325 15.80 -12.53 6.71
C PRO A 325 17.32 -12.44 6.53
N PHE A 326 17.79 -12.41 5.27
CA PHE A 326 19.21 -12.34 4.91
C PHE A 326 19.88 -10.97 5.11
N LEU A 327 19.12 -9.91 5.42
CA LEU A 327 19.68 -8.59 5.67
C LEU A 327 20.02 -8.34 7.14
N HIS A 328 19.74 -9.30 8.04
CA HIS A 328 19.92 -9.18 9.50
C HIS A 328 19.53 -7.80 10.01
N GLU A 329 18.26 -7.63 10.36
CA GLU A 329 17.80 -6.41 11.02
C GLU A 329 18.65 -6.19 12.28
N LEU A 330 19.46 -5.13 12.27
CA LEU A 330 19.84 -4.52 13.53
C LEU A 330 18.56 -3.91 14.09
N ASP A 331 18.40 -3.99 15.40
CA ASP A 331 17.33 -3.31 16.13
C ASP A 331 17.57 -1.79 16.01
N GLU A 332 17.28 -1.24 14.83
CA GLU A 332 17.45 0.17 14.51
C GLU A 332 16.26 0.92 15.12
N PRO A 333 16.47 1.93 15.98
CA PRO A 333 15.37 2.59 16.68
C PRO A 333 14.45 3.37 15.73
N ASN A 334 14.98 3.79 14.57
CA ASN A 334 14.22 4.48 13.53
C ASN A 334 14.53 3.85 12.17
N PRO A 335 13.96 2.69 11.87
CA PRO A 335 14.29 1.94 10.66
C PRO A 335 14.02 2.71 9.35
N ALA A 336 13.00 3.58 9.34
CA ALA A 336 12.72 4.47 8.21
C ALA A 336 13.88 5.45 7.92
N LEU A 337 14.67 5.83 8.92
CA LEU A 337 15.82 6.72 8.81
C LEU A 337 17.15 5.97 8.68
N GLY A 338 17.10 4.63 8.66
CA GLY A 338 18.25 3.75 8.84
C GLY A 338 18.87 3.19 7.56
N ILE A 339 19.37 1.94 7.66
CA ILE A 339 19.98 1.21 6.54
C ILE A 339 18.90 0.55 5.67
N ARG A 340 18.36 1.34 4.74
CA ARG A 340 17.37 0.92 3.74
C ARG A 340 17.70 1.41 2.33
N GLY A 341 16.99 0.91 1.32
CA GLY A 341 17.21 1.30 -0.08
C GLY A 341 18.65 1.07 -0.54
N LEU A 342 19.23 2.03 -1.27
CA LEU A 342 20.62 1.96 -1.72
C LEU A 342 21.63 1.77 -0.57
N ARG A 343 21.31 2.21 0.65
CA ARG A 343 22.22 2.12 1.80
C ARG A 343 22.46 0.69 2.27
N VAL A 344 21.60 -0.26 1.90
CA VAL A 344 21.84 -1.70 2.14
C VAL A 344 23.18 -2.14 1.54
N ALA A 345 23.56 -1.55 0.40
CA ALA A 345 24.84 -1.84 -0.26
C ALA A 345 26.07 -1.45 0.60
N ARG A 346 25.92 -0.64 1.64
CA ARG A 346 27.01 -0.36 2.61
C ARG A 346 27.41 -1.58 3.42
N ARG A 347 26.48 -2.53 3.60
CA ARG A 347 26.72 -3.81 4.30
C ARG A 347 26.80 -4.99 3.32
N ARG A 348 25.92 -5.00 2.33
CA ARG A 348 25.72 -6.10 1.38
C ARG A 348 25.81 -5.63 -0.07
N VAL A 349 26.98 -5.11 -0.44
CA VAL A 349 27.25 -4.65 -1.82
C VAL A 349 27.11 -5.78 -2.85
N ASP A 350 27.30 -7.03 -2.42
CA ASP A 350 27.10 -8.24 -3.22
C ASP A 350 25.67 -8.37 -3.75
N ILE A 351 24.66 -7.99 -2.95
CA ILE A 351 23.25 -8.02 -3.35
C ILE A 351 23.00 -7.01 -4.47
N LEU A 352 23.47 -5.76 -4.30
CA LEU A 352 23.32 -4.71 -5.30
C LEU A 352 24.04 -5.07 -6.61
N LYS A 353 25.29 -5.56 -6.53
CA LYS A 353 26.07 -5.94 -7.71
C LYS A 353 25.45 -7.11 -8.46
N THR A 354 24.98 -8.14 -7.74
CA THR A 354 24.25 -9.26 -8.33
C THR A 354 22.99 -8.79 -9.03
N GLN A 355 22.22 -7.90 -8.39
CA GLN A 355 21.01 -7.36 -8.98
C GLN A 355 21.28 -6.54 -10.25
N ILE A 356 22.25 -5.63 -10.22
CA ILE A 356 22.64 -4.84 -11.41
C ILE A 356 23.08 -5.76 -12.56
N ALA A 357 23.90 -6.78 -12.26
CA ALA A 357 24.33 -7.76 -13.25
C ALA A 357 23.15 -8.53 -13.84
N ALA A 358 22.20 -8.96 -13.00
CA ALA A 358 21.01 -9.69 -13.42
C ALA A 358 20.12 -8.85 -14.34
N ILE A 359 19.87 -7.58 -13.99
CA ILE A 359 19.13 -6.65 -14.84
C ILE A 359 19.83 -6.48 -16.19
N ALA A 360 21.16 -6.30 -16.20
CA ALA A 360 21.93 -6.17 -17.43
C ALA A 360 21.88 -7.44 -18.30
N ALA A 361 21.94 -8.62 -17.69
CA ALA A 361 21.84 -9.89 -18.39
C ALA A 361 20.45 -10.10 -19.02
N ALA A 362 19.38 -9.83 -18.28
CA ALA A 362 18.01 -9.88 -18.81
C ALA A 362 17.79 -8.84 -19.91
N ALA A 363 18.34 -7.62 -19.77
CA ALA A 363 18.22 -6.56 -20.76
C ALA A 363 18.86 -6.91 -22.11
N ARG A 364 20.02 -7.58 -22.12
CA ARG A 364 20.69 -8.01 -23.36
C ARG A 364 19.85 -8.97 -24.21
N GLY A 365 19.00 -9.77 -23.57
CA GLY A 365 18.10 -10.71 -24.24
C GLY A 365 16.74 -10.12 -24.63
N SER A 366 16.52 -8.83 -24.40
CA SER A 366 15.20 -8.19 -24.55
C SER A 366 15.20 -7.05 -25.55
N ALA A 367 14.03 -6.79 -26.14
CA ALA A 367 13.76 -5.60 -26.94
C ALA A 367 13.33 -4.39 -26.09
N ALA A 368 13.14 -4.57 -24.78
CA ALA A 368 12.68 -3.51 -23.89
C ALA A 368 13.72 -2.41 -23.70
N ARG A 369 13.23 -1.18 -23.58
CA ARG A 369 14.07 -0.03 -23.22
C ARG A 369 14.24 -0.01 -21.71
N VAL A 370 15.22 -0.79 -21.23
CA VAL A 370 15.50 -0.95 -19.81
C VAL A 370 16.24 0.27 -19.27
N ALA A 371 15.68 0.88 -18.24
CA ALA A 371 16.30 1.89 -17.40
C ALA A 371 16.39 1.36 -15.96
N VAL A 372 17.37 1.81 -15.21
CA VAL A 372 17.57 1.37 -13.81
C VAL A 372 17.66 2.56 -12.89
N MET A 373 17.07 2.47 -11.70
CA MET A 373 17.19 3.50 -10.67
C MET A 373 17.47 2.97 -9.28
N ALA A 374 18.15 3.81 -8.48
CA ALA A 374 18.39 3.55 -7.06
C ALA A 374 17.36 4.26 -6.15
N PRO A 375 16.80 3.57 -5.15
CA PRO A 375 16.02 4.17 -4.08
C PRO A 375 16.92 4.82 -3.01
N MET A 376 16.37 5.75 -2.22
CA MET A 376 16.94 6.36 -1.02
C MET A 376 18.26 7.11 -1.25
N VAL A 377 18.49 7.57 -2.48
CA VAL A 377 19.65 8.41 -2.83
C VAL A 377 19.52 9.75 -2.11
N THR A 378 20.58 10.14 -1.40
CA THR A 378 20.61 11.37 -0.60
C THR A 378 21.63 12.36 -1.14
N THR A 379 22.76 11.87 -1.68
CA THR A 379 23.90 12.69 -2.08
C THR A 379 24.28 12.48 -3.55
N VAL A 380 24.94 13.49 -4.13
CA VAL A 380 25.51 13.42 -5.50
C VAL A 380 26.53 12.28 -5.61
N ALA A 381 27.31 12.04 -4.55
CA ALA A 381 28.30 10.96 -4.53
C ALA A 381 27.66 9.58 -4.63
N GLU A 382 26.56 9.34 -3.90
CA GLU A 382 25.79 8.08 -4.01
C GLU A 382 25.24 7.90 -5.43
N ALA A 383 24.67 8.95 -6.02
CA ALA A 383 24.16 8.92 -7.39
C ALA A 383 25.27 8.58 -8.40
N ALA A 384 26.42 9.25 -8.31
CA ALA A 384 27.55 9.02 -9.21
C ALA A 384 28.15 7.61 -9.07
N GLN A 385 28.28 7.10 -7.84
CA GLN A 385 28.74 5.74 -7.57
C GLN A 385 27.80 4.69 -8.13
N PHE A 386 26.48 4.88 -7.95
CA PHE A 386 25.48 3.98 -8.51
C PHE A 386 25.51 4.00 -10.05
N THR A 387 25.58 5.18 -10.67
CA THR A 387 25.71 5.32 -12.13
C THR A 387 26.92 4.58 -12.67
N ALA A 388 28.07 4.69 -12.00
CA ALA A 388 29.29 3.98 -12.40
C ALA A 388 29.07 2.45 -12.40
N LEU A 389 28.51 1.90 -11.31
CA LEU A 389 28.23 0.46 -11.21
C LEU A 389 27.28 -0.04 -12.30
N CYS A 390 26.22 0.71 -12.61
CA CYS A 390 25.28 0.36 -13.68
C CYS A 390 25.94 0.40 -15.07
N ARG A 391 26.72 1.45 -15.35
CA ARG A 391 27.40 1.62 -16.64
C ARG A 391 28.48 0.55 -16.86
N ASP A 392 29.24 0.19 -15.83
CA ASP A 392 30.21 -0.90 -15.88
C ASP A 392 29.56 -2.25 -16.20
N ALA A 393 28.31 -2.46 -15.79
CA ALA A 393 27.52 -3.64 -16.13
C ALA A 393 26.85 -3.58 -17.53
N GLY A 394 26.98 -2.47 -18.24
CA GLY A 394 26.40 -2.27 -19.58
C GLY A 394 25.00 -1.64 -19.61
N LEU A 395 24.51 -1.09 -18.49
CA LEU A 395 23.23 -0.37 -18.42
C LEU A 395 23.46 1.12 -18.69
N SER A 396 22.95 1.62 -19.81
CA SER A 396 23.23 2.97 -20.29
C SER A 396 22.30 4.05 -19.74
N THR A 397 21.07 3.69 -19.35
CA THR A 397 20.05 4.64 -18.86
C THR A 397 19.89 4.46 -17.35
N VAL A 398 20.48 5.37 -16.58
CA VAL A 398 20.51 5.27 -15.12
C VAL A 398 19.86 6.49 -14.49
N GLY A 399 18.97 6.29 -13.54
CA GLY A 399 18.31 7.36 -12.80
C GLY A 399 18.38 7.14 -11.30
N VAL A 400 17.76 8.02 -10.55
CA VAL A 400 17.58 7.86 -9.11
C VAL A 400 16.18 8.26 -8.68
N MET A 401 15.71 7.63 -7.62
CA MET A 401 14.47 8.05 -6.96
C MET A 401 14.78 9.24 -6.06
N ILE A 402 14.05 10.35 -6.26
CA ILE A 402 14.07 11.49 -5.35
C ILE A 402 12.97 11.30 -4.32
N GLU A 403 13.38 10.77 -3.18
CA GLU A 403 12.48 10.53 -2.04
C GLU A 403 13.05 11.04 -0.72
N VAL A 404 14.21 11.69 -0.75
CA VAL A 404 14.83 12.35 0.40
C VAL A 404 14.84 13.86 0.15
N PRO A 405 14.37 14.72 1.08
CA PRO A 405 14.30 16.16 0.86
C PRO A 405 15.64 16.79 0.46
N ALA A 406 16.75 16.33 1.04
CA ALA A 406 18.09 16.78 0.67
C ALA A 406 18.43 16.50 -0.81
N ALA A 407 17.94 15.39 -1.37
CA ALA A 407 18.13 15.06 -2.77
C ALA A 407 17.28 15.96 -3.69
N ALA A 408 16.05 16.30 -3.29
CA ALA A 408 15.22 17.27 -4.02
C ALA A 408 15.84 18.66 -4.05
N VAL A 409 16.39 19.14 -2.93
CA VAL A 409 17.11 20.42 -2.84
C VAL A 409 18.37 20.43 -3.72
N ARG A 410 19.00 19.28 -3.93
CA ARG A 410 20.23 19.11 -4.74
C ARG A 410 19.94 18.43 -6.09
N ALA A 411 18.71 18.51 -6.58
CA ALA A 411 18.28 17.77 -7.77
C ALA A 411 19.12 18.12 -9.00
N ALA A 412 19.47 19.38 -9.20
CA ALA A 412 20.30 19.82 -10.33
C ALA A 412 21.67 19.16 -10.34
N GLU A 413 22.36 19.08 -9.20
CA GLU A 413 23.67 18.44 -9.12
C GLU A 413 23.61 16.92 -9.18
N ILE A 414 22.56 16.31 -8.62
CA ILE A 414 22.32 14.88 -8.80
C ILE A 414 22.10 14.55 -10.28
N LEU A 415 21.33 15.37 -10.99
CA LEU A 415 20.97 15.19 -12.39
C LEU A 415 22.14 15.37 -13.37
N GLN A 416 23.27 15.92 -12.92
CA GLN A 416 24.52 15.89 -13.68
C GLN A 416 25.17 14.50 -13.70
N ALA A 417 24.87 13.64 -12.72
CA ALA A 417 25.43 12.30 -12.58
C ALA A 417 24.51 11.20 -13.13
N VAL A 418 23.26 11.52 -13.49
CA VAL A 418 22.24 10.54 -13.89
C VAL A 418 21.47 11.02 -15.13
N ASP A 419 20.70 10.14 -15.74
CA ASP A 419 19.96 10.39 -16.97
C ASP A 419 18.51 10.83 -16.75
N PHE A 420 17.93 10.54 -15.58
CA PHE A 420 16.57 10.92 -15.20
C PHE A 420 16.37 10.91 -13.68
N LEU A 421 15.32 11.60 -13.22
CA LEU A 421 14.82 11.52 -11.85
C LEU A 421 13.43 10.89 -11.83
N SER A 422 13.09 10.20 -10.75
CA SER A 422 11.72 9.79 -10.45
C SER A 422 11.37 10.17 -9.02
N VAL A 423 10.37 11.02 -8.80
CA VAL A 423 9.99 11.45 -7.45
C VAL A 423 9.10 10.39 -6.79
N GLY A 424 9.57 9.86 -5.66
CA GLY A 424 8.80 8.96 -4.80
C GLY A 424 8.06 9.77 -3.74
N THR A 425 6.85 10.25 -4.05
CA THR A 425 6.12 11.18 -3.16
C THR A 425 5.80 10.59 -1.79
N ASN A 426 5.62 9.27 -1.69
CA ASN A 426 5.27 8.59 -0.44
C ASN A 426 6.38 8.70 0.62
N ASP A 427 7.64 8.47 0.25
CA ASP A 427 8.77 8.59 1.16
C ASP A 427 9.22 10.07 1.26
N LEU A 428 9.11 10.84 0.16
CA LEU A 428 9.41 12.28 0.19
C LEU A 428 8.52 13.04 1.19
N SER A 429 7.21 12.76 1.21
CA SER A 429 6.28 13.37 2.17
C SER A 429 6.61 12.97 3.61
N GLN A 430 6.84 11.68 3.85
CA GLN A 430 7.22 11.17 5.17
C GLN A 430 8.43 11.92 5.76
N TYR A 431 9.50 12.10 4.99
CA TYR A 431 10.68 12.78 5.49
C TYR A 431 10.57 14.31 5.47
N ALA A 432 9.83 14.90 4.52
CA ALA A 432 9.61 16.34 4.48
C ALA A 432 8.77 16.83 5.68
N PHE A 433 7.79 16.01 6.10
CA PHE A 433 6.87 16.35 7.19
C PHE A 433 7.22 15.68 8.51
N ALA A 434 8.25 14.84 8.54
CA ALA A 434 8.64 14.05 9.70
C ALA A 434 7.47 13.23 10.30
N ALA A 435 6.63 12.68 9.42
CA ALA A 435 5.42 11.95 9.78
C ALA A 435 5.49 10.52 9.22
N ASP A 436 5.51 9.51 10.09
CA ASP A 436 5.53 8.11 9.66
C ASP A 436 4.18 7.74 9.02
N ARG A 437 4.21 7.27 7.76
CA ARG A 437 3.03 6.83 7.02
C ARG A 437 2.31 5.61 7.64
N ARG A 438 2.95 4.95 8.60
CA ARG A 438 2.37 3.86 9.39
C ARG A 438 1.54 4.39 10.56
N SER A 439 1.74 5.64 10.95
CA SER A 439 0.97 6.30 12.01
C SER A 439 -0.30 6.91 11.45
N GLY A 440 -1.44 6.27 11.71
CA GLY A 440 -2.76 6.82 11.35
C GLY A 440 -3.06 8.16 12.04
N GLU A 441 -2.43 8.44 13.18
CA GLU A 441 -2.59 9.69 13.93
C GLU A 441 -1.94 10.91 13.23
N LEU A 442 -0.98 10.68 12.32
CA LEU A 442 -0.24 11.75 11.62
C LEU A 442 -0.65 11.89 10.15
N ALA A 443 -1.76 11.28 9.77
CA ALA A 443 -2.08 11.09 8.37
C ALA A 443 -2.52 12.37 7.66
N ASP A 444 -3.01 13.36 8.42
CA ASP A 444 -3.30 14.72 7.96
C ASP A 444 -2.04 15.45 7.45
N LEU A 445 -0.87 15.18 8.05
CA LEU A 445 0.41 15.76 7.63
C LEU A 445 0.88 15.22 6.27
N LEU A 446 0.42 14.04 5.87
CA LEU A 446 0.88 13.31 4.69
C LEU A 446 0.01 13.56 3.43
N ASP A 447 -0.88 14.56 3.45
CA ASP A 447 -1.67 14.93 2.27
C ASP A 447 -0.71 15.34 1.12
N PRO A 448 -0.80 14.72 -0.07
CA PRO A 448 0.09 15.05 -1.19
C PRO A 448 -0.09 16.50 -1.69
N TRP A 449 -1.19 17.17 -1.34
CA TRP A 449 -1.46 18.56 -1.68
C TRP A 449 -0.74 19.58 -0.78
N GLN A 450 0.08 19.12 0.17
CA GLN A 450 0.92 20.00 0.97
C GLN A 450 1.83 20.88 0.08
N PRO A 451 1.78 22.23 0.21
CA PRO A 451 2.57 23.14 -0.63
C PRO A 451 4.09 22.90 -0.57
N ALA A 452 4.60 22.44 0.58
CA ALA A 452 6.00 22.09 0.74
C ALA A 452 6.40 20.85 -0.11
N LEU A 453 5.53 19.84 -0.24
CA LEU A 453 5.80 18.71 -1.13
C LEU A 453 5.80 19.15 -2.59
N LEU A 454 4.80 19.96 -2.99
CA LEU A 454 4.74 20.57 -4.33
C LEU A 454 6.00 21.38 -4.64
N SER A 455 6.52 22.13 -3.67
CA SER A 455 7.75 22.92 -3.81
C SER A 455 8.97 22.03 -4.05
N LEU A 456 9.09 20.91 -3.34
CA LEU A 456 10.18 19.95 -3.55
C LEU A 456 10.11 19.28 -4.94
N ILE A 457 8.89 18.96 -5.41
CA ILE A 457 8.67 18.45 -6.76
C ILE A 457 9.05 19.52 -7.81
N ALA A 458 8.65 20.78 -7.58
CA ALA A 458 8.96 21.90 -8.46
C ALA A 458 10.48 22.12 -8.62
N LEU A 459 11.25 21.99 -7.53
CA LEU A 459 12.72 22.04 -7.59
C LEU A 459 13.29 20.94 -8.50
N CYS A 460 12.74 19.72 -8.41
CA CYS A 460 13.17 18.61 -9.26
C CYS A 460 12.83 18.85 -10.72
N ALA A 461 11.59 19.27 -11.01
CA ALA A 461 11.13 19.52 -12.36
C ALA A 461 11.88 20.69 -13.02
N ALA A 462 12.12 21.79 -12.31
CA ALA A 462 12.91 22.92 -12.79
C ALA A 462 14.37 22.51 -13.10
N ALA A 463 14.97 21.64 -12.27
CA ALA A 463 16.30 21.08 -12.55
C ALA A 463 16.30 20.21 -13.82
N GLY A 464 15.26 19.41 -14.02
CA GLY A 464 15.05 18.62 -15.24
C GLY A 464 14.94 19.48 -16.50
N GLU A 465 14.09 20.50 -16.46
CA GLU A 465 13.90 21.44 -17.57
C GLU A 465 15.20 22.16 -17.91
N ALA A 466 15.90 22.71 -16.91
CA ALA A 466 17.15 23.44 -17.10
C ALA A 466 18.27 22.59 -17.74
N LEU A 467 18.28 21.27 -17.48
CA LEU A 467 19.29 20.33 -17.99
C LEU A 467 18.81 19.50 -19.19
N GLY A 468 17.56 19.67 -19.62
CA GLY A 468 16.95 18.85 -20.68
C GLY A 468 16.86 17.37 -20.32
N ARG A 469 16.63 17.05 -19.03
CA ARG A 469 16.56 15.68 -18.51
C ARG A 469 15.16 15.37 -17.98
N PRO A 470 14.62 14.16 -18.25
CA PRO A 470 13.28 13.80 -17.80
C PRO A 470 13.21 13.64 -16.28
N VAL A 471 12.11 14.16 -15.73
CA VAL A 471 11.71 14.03 -14.33
C VAL A 471 10.33 13.43 -14.29
N GLY A 472 10.20 12.27 -13.66
CA GLY A 472 8.92 11.58 -13.48
C GLY A 472 8.44 11.63 -12.03
N VAL A 473 7.21 11.20 -11.80
CA VAL A 473 6.65 10.95 -10.46
C VAL A 473 6.07 9.53 -10.45
N CYS A 474 6.48 8.70 -9.49
CA CYS A 474 6.00 7.32 -9.35
C CYS A 474 5.31 7.01 -8.01
N GLY A 475 5.16 8.02 -7.14
CA GLY A 475 4.36 7.90 -5.92
C GLY A 475 2.85 7.90 -6.21
N GLU A 476 2.06 7.51 -5.22
CA GLU A 476 0.61 7.31 -5.38
C GLU A 476 -0.13 8.59 -5.77
N ALA A 477 0.44 9.75 -5.42
CA ALA A 477 -0.09 11.05 -5.82
C ALA A 477 -0.22 11.23 -7.35
N ALA A 478 0.57 10.50 -8.15
CA ALA A 478 0.46 10.52 -9.62
C ALA A 478 -0.87 9.92 -10.14
N ALA A 479 -1.61 9.18 -9.30
CA ALA A 479 -2.89 8.57 -9.65
C ALA A 479 -4.10 9.52 -9.47
N ASP A 480 -3.93 10.68 -8.81
CA ASP A 480 -4.98 11.69 -8.66
C ASP A 480 -5.06 12.54 -9.95
N PRO A 481 -6.19 12.55 -10.68
CA PRO A 481 -6.30 13.27 -11.94
C PRO A 481 -6.10 14.79 -11.83
N ALA A 482 -6.55 15.42 -10.74
CA ALA A 482 -6.36 16.86 -10.53
C ALA A 482 -4.90 17.17 -10.16
N PHE A 483 -4.28 16.29 -9.37
CA PHE A 483 -2.86 16.43 -9.04
C PHE A 483 -1.97 16.19 -10.26
N ALA A 484 -2.32 15.28 -11.17
CA ALA A 484 -1.61 15.05 -12.42
C ALA A 484 -1.54 16.30 -13.32
N VAL A 485 -2.61 17.10 -13.36
CA VAL A 485 -2.65 18.41 -14.04
C VAL A 485 -1.63 19.36 -13.40
N VAL A 486 -1.59 19.44 -12.08
CA VAL A 486 -0.60 20.24 -11.33
C VAL A 486 0.82 19.77 -11.62
N LEU A 487 1.10 18.47 -11.52
CA LEU A 487 2.42 17.90 -11.79
C LEU A 487 2.89 18.19 -13.21
N THR A 488 1.99 18.08 -14.19
CA THR A 488 2.26 18.46 -15.59
C THR A 488 2.63 19.94 -15.68
N GLY A 489 1.89 20.81 -15.00
CA GLY A 489 2.17 22.24 -14.94
C GLY A 489 3.49 22.62 -14.28
N LEU A 490 3.96 21.80 -13.33
CA LEU A 490 5.28 21.94 -12.70
C LEU A 490 6.43 21.54 -13.65
N GLY A 491 6.16 20.88 -14.78
CA GLY A 491 7.17 20.40 -15.72
C GLY A 491 7.53 18.92 -15.57
N VAL A 492 6.70 18.13 -14.87
CA VAL A 492 6.89 16.67 -14.80
C VAL A 492 6.63 16.05 -16.18
N THR A 493 7.56 15.19 -16.62
CA THR A 493 7.57 14.60 -17.97
C THR A 493 6.93 13.20 -18.04
N SER A 494 6.77 12.54 -16.89
CA SER A 494 6.11 11.24 -16.82
C SER A 494 5.41 11.01 -15.47
N LEU A 495 4.28 10.30 -15.52
CA LEU A 495 3.48 9.93 -14.35
C LEU A 495 3.35 8.41 -14.35
N SER A 496 3.80 7.78 -13.27
CA SER A 496 3.77 6.33 -13.10
C SER A 496 2.86 5.95 -11.93
N MET A 497 1.84 5.15 -12.20
CA MET A 497 0.73 4.88 -11.28
C MET A 497 0.20 3.47 -11.41
N SER A 498 -0.78 3.07 -10.61
CA SER A 498 -1.45 1.78 -10.83
C SER A 498 -2.14 1.77 -12.20
N PRO A 499 -2.10 0.65 -12.94
CA PRO A 499 -2.84 0.45 -14.19
C PRO A 499 -4.27 1.02 -14.22
N ALA A 500 -5.02 0.83 -13.14
CA ALA A 500 -6.41 1.23 -13.03
C ALA A 500 -6.62 2.76 -13.02
N ALA A 501 -5.62 3.54 -12.59
CA ALA A 501 -5.72 5.00 -12.51
C ALA A 501 -5.44 5.70 -13.86
N VAL A 502 -4.76 5.03 -14.78
CA VAL A 502 -4.30 5.61 -16.06
C VAL A 502 -5.44 6.23 -16.89
N PRO A 503 -6.62 5.60 -17.06
CA PRO A 503 -7.70 6.19 -17.86
C PRO A 503 -8.20 7.53 -17.30
N ALA A 504 -8.36 7.63 -15.98
CA ALA A 504 -8.86 8.85 -15.33
C ALA A 504 -7.84 10.00 -15.43
N VAL A 505 -6.56 9.71 -15.20
CA VAL A 505 -5.49 10.70 -15.36
C VAL A 505 -5.37 11.16 -16.82
N ARG A 506 -5.45 10.22 -17.77
CA ARG A 506 -5.45 10.55 -19.21
C ARG A 506 -6.57 11.50 -19.58
N ALA A 507 -7.79 11.20 -19.12
CA ALA A 507 -8.96 12.04 -19.40
C ALA A 507 -8.79 13.46 -18.83
N ALA A 508 -8.27 13.57 -17.60
CA ALA A 508 -8.00 14.88 -16.99
C ALA A 508 -6.95 15.67 -17.78
N LEU A 509 -5.83 15.06 -18.16
CA LEU A 509 -4.83 15.75 -18.98
C LEU A 509 -5.40 16.17 -20.33
N ALA A 510 -6.12 15.30 -21.02
CA ALA A 510 -6.73 15.60 -22.32
C ALA A 510 -7.78 16.73 -22.28
N ALA A 511 -8.29 17.08 -21.10
CA ALA A 511 -9.25 18.18 -20.90
C ALA A 511 -8.59 19.55 -20.68
N HIS A 512 -7.27 19.62 -20.46
CA HIS A 512 -6.57 20.86 -20.12
C HIS A 512 -5.39 21.10 -21.07
N THR A 513 -5.13 22.35 -21.40
CA THR A 513 -3.92 22.80 -22.10
C THR A 513 -2.72 22.88 -21.14
N VAL A 514 -1.49 22.89 -21.67
CA VAL A 514 -0.29 23.01 -20.81
C VAL A 514 -0.26 24.32 -20.01
N ASP A 515 -0.82 25.41 -20.56
CA ASP A 515 -0.85 26.70 -19.87
C ASP A 515 -1.88 26.70 -18.72
N GLU A 516 -3.01 26.01 -18.86
CA GLU A 516 -3.94 25.76 -17.76
C GLU A 516 -3.29 24.90 -16.67
N CYS A 517 -2.56 23.85 -17.05
CA CYS A 517 -1.77 23.05 -16.10
C CYS A 517 -0.79 23.92 -15.31
N ARG A 518 -0.05 24.82 -15.99
CA ARG A 518 0.90 25.75 -15.37
C ARG A 518 0.21 26.71 -14.41
N ALA A 519 -0.94 27.26 -14.79
CA ALA A 519 -1.73 28.13 -13.93
C ALA A 519 -2.22 27.39 -12.67
N ALA A 520 -2.73 26.16 -12.81
CA ALA A 520 -3.12 25.32 -11.69
C ALA A 520 -1.94 25.03 -10.76
N ALA A 521 -0.75 24.75 -11.31
CA ALA A 521 0.46 24.51 -10.53
C ALA A 521 0.90 25.75 -9.73
N GLN A 522 0.87 26.93 -10.34
CA GLN A 522 1.18 28.20 -9.65
C GLN A 522 0.21 28.47 -8.50
N GLN A 523 -1.08 28.23 -8.71
CA GLN A 523 -2.10 28.40 -7.66
C GLN A 523 -1.91 27.42 -6.51
N ALA A 524 -1.63 26.15 -6.81
CA ALA A 524 -1.39 25.12 -5.80
C ALA A 524 -0.12 25.43 -4.96
N LEU A 525 0.95 25.92 -5.60
CA LEU A 525 2.18 26.34 -4.92
C LEU A 525 1.98 27.57 -4.03
N ALA A 526 1.10 28.50 -4.43
CA ALA A 526 0.82 29.73 -3.68
C ALA A 526 -0.12 29.53 -2.47
N ALA A 527 -0.73 28.36 -2.35
CA ALA A 527 -1.65 28.05 -1.26
C ALA A 527 -0.93 27.90 0.09
N GLY A 528 -1.66 28.16 1.17
CA GLY A 528 -1.13 28.05 2.54
C GLY A 528 -1.24 26.64 3.14
N ASP A 529 -2.10 25.78 2.58
CA ASP A 529 -2.42 24.47 3.12
C ASP A 529 -3.01 23.54 2.03
N PRO A 530 -3.10 22.22 2.29
CA PRO A 530 -3.61 21.24 1.31
C PRO A 530 -5.04 21.50 0.84
N VAL A 531 -5.91 22.02 1.70
CA VAL A 531 -7.32 22.27 1.40
C VAL A 531 -7.44 23.43 0.42
N THR A 532 -6.74 24.53 0.70
CA THR A 532 -6.71 25.70 -0.17
C THR A 532 -6.00 25.40 -1.50
N ALA A 533 -4.92 24.60 -1.49
CA ALA A 533 -4.23 24.17 -2.71
C ALA A 533 -5.17 23.41 -3.66
N ARG A 534 -5.91 22.42 -3.14
CA ARG A 534 -6.85 21.62 -3.92
C ARG A 534 -8.03 22.43 -4.42
N ALA A 535 -8.59 23.29 -3.57
CA ALA A 535 -9.72 24.14 -3.93
C ALA A 535 -9.36 25.16 -5.02
N ALA A 536 -8.11 25.63 -5.06
CA ALA A 536 -7.65 26.54 -6.10
C ALA A 536 -7.65 25.86 -7.48
N VAL A 537 -7.19 24.61 -7.55
CA VAL A 537 -7.12 23.84 -8.81
C VAL A 537 -8.49 23.41 -9.33
N THR A 538 -9.46 23.16 -8.46
CA THR A 538 -10.83 22.72 -8.87
C THR A 538 -11.64 23.84 -9.55
N ARG A 539 -11.08 25.06 -9.68
CA ARG A 539 -11.71 26.20 -10.37
C ARG A 539 -11.15 26.41 -11.78
N VAL A 540 -10.11 25.66 -12.14
CA VAL A 540 -9.58 25.49 -13.50
C VAL A 540 -10.30 24.29 -14.09
#